data_AF-A0A7V3IUW6-F1
#
_entry.id   AF-A0A7V3IUW6-F1
#
_cell.length_a   1.000
_cell.length_b   1.000
_cell.length_c   1.000
_cell.angle_alpha   90.00
_cell.angle_beta   90.00
_cell.angle_gamma   90.00
#
_symmetry.space_group_name_H-M   'P 1'
#
loop_
_entity.id
_entity.type
_entity.pdbx_description
1 polymer ?
#
loop_
_entity_poly.entity_id
_entity_poly.type
_entity_poly.pdbx_seq_one_letter_code
_entity_poly.pdbx_strand_id
1 'polypeptide(L)'
;MQVEQLFVETLMDIREKLNSNPTEYQLLRVSSLLRQILLENLLEDASAATSMEAKFRVVEPKPYEPSAKLIGSWAAMHAVHTDTERVNIALGMRGGLLSGEPTEPGDQVLELLRKDFLAHFIGFTLNDVQYSVESVLKVAANSMGGVHNDGRPNWNPQAEELRQYMETGGTQWFGRSMPSAFVFEIACCTLRACEPLADELARLGLYTPAVSEWAWDGKGNAISAYFSAMPAGTAIHVECHPIP
;
A
#
# COMPACT_ATOMS: atom_id res chain seq x y z
N MET A 1 25.71 1.91 -13.77
CA MET A 1 24.92 3.03 -13.23
C MET A 1 25.23 3.12 -11.74
N GLN A 2 25.49 4.33 -11.22
CA GLN A 2 25.67 4.53 -9.77
C GLN A 2 24.35 4.24 -9.05
N VAL A 3 24.40 3.70 -7.84
CA VAL A 3 23.20 3.24 -7.10
C VAL A 3 22.29 4.41 -6.75
N GLU A 4 22.90 5.56 -6.46
CA GLU A 4 22.26 6.84 -6.19
C GLU A 4 21.48 7.34 -7.42
N GLN A 5 22.09 7.24 -8.60
CA GLN A 5 21.42 7.56 -9.87
C GLN A 5 20.20 6.65 -10.09
N LEU A 6 20.37 5.33 -9.89
CA LEU A 6 19.29 4.37 -10.03
C LEU A 6 18.14 4.66 -9.05
N PHE A 7 18.44 5.00 -7.80
CA PHE A 7 17.44 5.34 -6.80
C PHE A 7 16.60 6.56 -7.23
N VAL A 8 17.25 7.66 -7.60
CA VAL A 8 16.55 8.89 -7.99
C VAL A 8 15.76 8.68 -9.29
N GLU A 9 16.35 8.04 -10.30
CA GLU A 9 15.65 7.73 -11.55
C GLU A 9 14.44 6.81 -11.31
N THR A 10 14.55 5.83 -10.41
CA THR A 10 13.42 4.95 -10.05
C THR A 10 12.27 5.75 -9.41
N LEU A 11 12.57 6.71 -8.52
CA LEU A 11 11.56 7.59 -7.94
C LEU A 11 10.88 8.47 -9.00
N MET A 12 11.66 9.02 -9.93
CA MET A 12 11.14 9.82 -11.05
C MET A 12 10.22 9.00 -11.94
N ASP A 13 10.65 7.78 -12.28
CA ASP A 13 9.89 6.83 -13.08
C ASP A 13 8.54 6.47 -12.45
N ILE A 14 8.49 6.33 -11.12
CA ILE A 14 7.25 6.13 -10.38
C ILE A 14 6.39 7.39 -10.49
N ARG A 15 6.94 8.56 -10.18
CA ARG A 15 6.21 9.85 -10.18
C ARG A 15 5.59 10.17 -11.54
N GLU A 16 6.33 9.99 -12.63
CA GLU A 16 5.83 10.21 -13.99
C GLU A 16 4.61 9.33 -14.30
N LYS A 17 4.68 8.04 -13.93
CA LYS A 17 3.57 7.10 -14.11
C LYS A 17 2.36 7.53 -13.27
N LEU A 18 2.54 7.99 -12.03
CA LEU A 18 1.43 8.43 -11.18
C LEU A 18 0.78 9.73 -11.68
N ASN A 19 1.56 10.67 -12.24
CA ASN A 19 1.05 11.97 -12.72
C ASN A 19 0.16 11.86 -13.98
N SER A 20 0.20 10.73 -14.69
CA SER A 20 -0.54 10.53 -15.95
C SER A 20 -1.91 9.84 -15.77
N ASN A 21 -2.46 9.81 -14.55
CA ASN A 21 -3.64 9.00 -14.19
C ASN A 21 -3.43 7.53 -14.61
N PRO A 22 -2.58 6.78 -13.89
CA PRO A 22 -2.01 5.53 -14.39
C PRO A 22 -3.08 4.48 -14.67
N THR A 23 -2.93 3.71 -15.72
CA THR A 23 -3.69 2.45 -15.93
C THR A 23 -3.30 1.39 -14.91
N GLU A 24 -4.09 0.33 -14.78
CA GLU A 24 -3.74 -0.82 -13.91
C GLU A 24 -2.40 -1.45 -14.31
N TYR A 25 -2.15 -1.57 -15.63
CA TYR A 25 -0.88 -2.04 -16.14
C TYR A 25 0.31 -1.17 -15.68
N GLN A 26 0.16 0.15 -15.72
CA GLN A 26 1.20 1.07 -15.23
C GLN A 26 1.41 0.91 -13.73
N LEU A 27 0.36 0.67 -12.93
CA LEU A 27 0.49 0.43 -11.50
C LEU A 27 1.17 -0.91 -11.19
N LEU A 28 0.90 -1.96 -11.96
CA LEU A 28 1.66 -3.21 -11.86
C LEU A 28 3.15 -2.99 -12.14
N ARG A 29 3.49 -2.18 -13.15
CA ARG A 29 4.89 -1.78 -13.39
C ARG A 29 5.48 -0.98 -12.22
N VAL A 30 4.71 -0.05 -11.64
CA VAL A 30 5.12 0.69 -10.43
C VAL A 30 5.40 -0.27 -9.28
N SER A 31 4.63 -1.34 -9.10
CA SER A 31 4.90 -2.34 -8.05
C SER A 31 6.28 -3.00 -8.18
N SER A 32 6.76 -3.24 -9.41
CA SER A 32 8.12 -3.76 -9.65
C SER A 32 9.22 -2.75 -9.30
N LEU A 33 8.96 -1.45 -9.49
CA LEU A 33 9.89 -0.37 -9.08
C LEU A 33 9.89 -0.20 -7.56
N LEU A 34 8.70 -0.24 -6.94
CA LEU A 34 8.55 -0.21 -5.49
C LEU A 34 9.23 -1.40 -4.80
N ARG A 35 9.21 -2.57 -5.43
CA ARG A 35 9.96 -3.75 -4.92
C ARG A 35 11.45 -3.44 -4.78
N GLN A 36 12.07 -2.83 -5.79
CA GLN A 36 13.50 -2.48 -5.75
C GLN A 36 13.81 -1.51 -4.60
N ILE A 37 12.95 -0.53 -4.37
CA ILE A 37 13.10 0.46 -3.29
C ILE A 37 12.85 -0.18 -1.92
N LEU A 38 11.72 -0.85 -1.74
CA LEU A 38 11.20 -1.22 -0.42
C LEU A 38 11.63 -2.61 0.03
N LEU A 39 11.65 -3.60 -0.88
CA LEU A 39 11.91 -5.01 -0.55
C LEU A 39 13.36 -5.43 -0.81
N GLU A 40 14.10 -4.66 -1.59
CA GLU A 40 15.51 -4.90 -1.92
C GLU A 40 16.37 -3.82 -1.27
N ASN A 41 17.58 -3.56 -1.78
CA ASN A 41 18.57 -2.75 -1.07
C ASN A 41 18.60 -1.28 -1.51
N LEU A 42 17.84 -0.89 -2.54
CA LEU A 42 18.00 0.42 -3.18
C LEU A 42 17.77 1.60 -2.23
N LEU A 43 16.81 1.50 -1.31
CA LEU A 43 16.60 2.51 -0.28
C LEU A 43 17.69 2.50 0.80
N GLU A 44 18.20 1.32 1.17
CA GLU A 44 19.27 1.21 2.18
C GLU A 44 20.57 1.80 1.67
N ASP A 45 20.91 1.53 0.42
CA ASP A 45 22.11 2.06 -0.23
C ASP A 45 22.03 3.60 -0.34
N ALA A 46 20.88 4.15 -0.74
CA ALA A 46 20.66 5.59 -0.78
C ALA A 46 20.70 6.24 0.62
N SER A 47 20.14 5.56 1.63
CA SER A 47 20.18 5.99 3.03
C SER A 47 21.62 6.01 3.55
N ALA A 48 22.43 5.00 3.22
CA ALA A 48 23.84 4.94 3.59
C ALA A 48 24.67 6.06 2.93
N ALA A 49 24.42 6.33 1.64
CA ALA A 49 25.11 7.39 0.89
C ALA A 49 24.83 8.80 1.44
N THR A 50 23.63 9.02 2.00
CA THR A 50 23.21 10.32 2.58
C THR A 50 23.39 10.41 4.09
N SER A 51 23.61 9.28 4.78
CA SER A 51 23.48 9.18 6.25
C SER A 51 22.11 9.62 6.78
N MET A 52 21.06 9.52 5.94
CA MET A 52 19.68 9.84 6.30
C MET A 52 18.82 8.57 6.25
N GLU A 53 17.74 8.54 7.04
CA GLU A 53 16.75 7.47 6.99
C GLU A 53 15.42 8.00 6.45
N ALA A 54 14.82 7.28 5.51
CA ALA A 54 13.46 7.58 5.06
C ALA A 54 12.46 7.31 6.19
N LYS A 55 11.56 8.27 6.44
CA LYS A 55 10.48 8.18 7.42
C LYS A 55 9.13 8.12 6.72
N PHE A 56 8.40 7.05 6.93
CA PHE A 56 7.11 6.80 6.31
C PHE A 56 6.00 7.28 7.24
N ARG A 57 5.32 8.36 6.86
CA ARG A 57 4.16 8.86 7.58
C ARG A 57 2.91 8.07 7.19
N VAL A 58 2.35 7.34 8.13
CA VAL A 58 1.14 6.52 7.96
C VAL A 58 0.11 6.87 9.02
N VAL A 59 -1.11 6.38 8.84
CA VAL A 59 -2.22 6.52 9.77
C VAL A 59 -2.49 5.18 10.42
N GLU A 60 -2.54 5.18 11.75
CA GLU A 60 -3.04 4.07 12.55
C GLU A 60 -4.54 4.25 12.79
N PRO A 61 -5.38 3.36 12.26
CA PRO A 61 -6.82 3.43 12.46
C PRO A 61 -7.20 2.97 13.88
N LYS A 62 -8.34 3.47 14.38
CA LYS A 62 -8.97 2.87 15.56
C LYS A 62 -9.22 1.37 15.31
N PRO A 63 -8.96 0.47 16.29
CA PRO A 63 -9.33 -0.95 16.18
C PRO A 63 -10.81 -1.15 15.85
N TYR A 64 -11.09 -2.12 15.00
CA TYR A 64 -12.46 -2.51 14.68
C TYR A 64 -13.15 -3.18 15.88
N GLU A 65 -14.35 -2.72 16.20
CA GLU A 65 -15.20 -3.27 17.25
C GLU A 65 -16.48 -3.84 16.62
N PRO A 66 -16.72 -5.17 16.69
CA PRO A 66 -17.92 -5.79 16.13
C PRO A 66 -19.22 -5.22 16.70
N SER A 67 -20.24 -5.07 15.86
CA SER A 67 -21.55 -4.61 16.33
C SER A 67 -22.20 -5.59 17.33
N ALA A 68 -22.98 -5.06 18.29
CA ALA A 68 -23.73 -5.91 19.23
C ALA A 68 -24.69 -6.87 18.51
N LYS A 69 -25.21 -6.46 17.35
CA LYS A 69 -26.06 -7.28 16.49
C LYS A 69 -25.28 -8.46 15.90
N LEU A 70 -24.08 -8.23 15.37
CA LEU A 70 -23.21 -9.29 14.85
C LEU A 70 -22.85 -10.31 15.95
N ILE A 71 -22.51 -9.83 17.14
CA ILE A 71 -22.23 -10.68 18.30
C ILE A 71 -23.45 -11.56 18.63
N GLY A 72 -24.66 -11.00 18.65
CA GLY A 72 -25.90 -11.74 18.89
C GLY A 72 -26.20 -12.78 17.81
N SER A 73 -26.06 -12.42 16.53
CA SER A 73 -26.26 -13.34 15.41
C SER A 73 -25.27 -14.51 15.43
N TRP A 74 -24.00 -14.23 15.75
CA TRP A 74 -22.98 -15.27 15.91
C TRP A 74 -23.36 -16.27 17.01
N ALA A 75 -23.74 -15.77 18.20
CA ALA A 75 -24.10 -16.63 19.33
C ALA A 75 -25.29 -17.55 19.00
N ALA A 76 -26.30 -17.03 18.29
CA ALA A 76 -27.47 -17.82 17.88
C ALA A 76 -27.09 -18.93 16.88
N MET A 77 -26.23 -18.64 15.90
CA MET A 77 -25.79 -19.63 14.91
C MET A 77 -24.91 -20.71 15.54
N HIS A 78 -23.92 -20.32 16.36
CA HIS A 78 -22.97 -21.27 16.96
C HIS A 78 -23.63 -22.21 18.00
N ALA A 79 -24.77 -21.82 18.56
CA ALA A 79 -25.58 -22.71 19.39
C ALA A 79 -26.14 -23.92 18.61
N VAL A 80 -26.28 -23.80 17.29
CA VAL A 80 -26.78 -24.86 16.39
C VAL A 80 -25.62 -25.54 15.63
N HIS A 81 -24.56 -24.79 15.31
CA HIS A 81 -23.39 -25.26 14.58
C HIS A 81 -22.10 -25.03 15.38
N THR A 82 -21.88 -25.89 16.38
CA THR A 82 -20.78 -25.75 17.36
C THR A 82 -19.38 -25.96 16.77
N ASP A 83 -19.30 -26.57 15.60
CA ASP A 83 -18.06 -26.83 14.85
C ASP A 83 -17.65 -25.67 13.94
N THR A 84 -18.53 -24.68 13.74
CA THR A 84 -18.24 -23.53 12.88
C THR A 84 -17.33 -22.53 13.61
N GLU A 85 -16.25 -22.11 12.95
CA GLU A 85 -15.36 -21.05 13.42
C GLU A 85 -15.87 -19.66 13.03
N ARG A 86 -15.59 -18.66 13.87
CA ARG A 86 -16.04 -17.28 13.63
C ARG A 86 -15.08 -16.56 12.70
N VAL A 87 -15.65 -15.93 11.68
CA VAL A 87 -15.00 -14.83 10.96
C VAL A 87 -15.66 -13.51 11.39
N ASN A 88 -14.88 -12.56 11.90
CA ASN A 88 -15.38 -11.25 12.34
C ASN A 88 -15.54 -10.27 11.18
N ILE A 89 -14.63 -10.35 10.21
CA ILE A 89 -14.55 -9.52 9.01
C ILE A 89 -14.29 -10.45 7.82
N ALA A 90 -15.33 -10.71 7.03
CA ALA A 90 -15.17 -11.43 5.77
C ALA A 90 -14.41 -10.56 4.76
N LEU A 91 -14.77 -9.27 4.68
CA LEU A 91 -14.10 -8.28 3.85
C LEU A 91 -14.15 -6.91 4.55
N GLY A 92 -12.99 -6.31 4.77
CA GLY A 92 -12.85 -5.00 5.40
C GLY A 92 -11.90 -4.12 4.62
N MET A 93 -12.29 -2.86 4.39
CA MET A 93 -11.51 -1.93 3.60
C MET A 93 -11.49 -0.54 4.23
N ARG A 94 -10.29 0.04 4.29
CA ARG A 94 -10.07 1.41 4.75
C ARG A 94 -8.97 2.06 3.91
N GLY A 95 -9.34 3.04 3.10
CA GLY A 95 -8.39 3.83 2.32
C GLY A 95 -7.77 4.98 3.12
N GLY A 96 -6.69 5.55 2.58
CA GLY A 96 -6.06 6.74 3.16
C GLY A 96 -5.16 6.47 4.35
N LEU A 97 -4.91 5.21 4.70
CA LEU A 97 -3.98 4.85 5.78
C LEU A 97 -2.54 5.23 5.44
N LEU A 98 -2.21 5.37 4.15
CA LEU A 98 -0.90 5.81 3.71
C LEU A 98 -0.91 7.28 3.23
N SER A 99 -1.85 8.10 3.68
CA SER A 99 -1.90 9.53 3.33
C SER A 99 -0.87 10.37 4.09
N GLY A 100 -0.51 9.93 5.32
CA GLY A 100 0.32 10.70 6.25
C GLY A 100 -0.44 11.79 7.01
N GLU A 101 -1.76 11.87 6.85
CA GLU A 101 -2.65 12.82 7.51
C GLU A 101 -3.85 12.09 8.12
N PRO A 102 -4.38 12.54 9.28
CA PRO A 102 -5.56 11.91 9.88
C PRO A 102 -6.74 11.93 8.89
N THR A 103 -7.38 10.77 8.71
CA THR A 103 -8.53 10.63 7.80
C THR A 103 -9.86 10.66 8.54
N GLU A 104 -9.88 10.23 9.81
CA GLU A 104 -11.05 10.18 10.67
C GLU A 104 -10.71 10.71 12.08
N PRO A 105 -11.71 11.19 12.85
CA PRO A 105 -11.52 11.51 14.26
C PRO A 105 -11.02 10.29 15.04
N GLY A 106 -9.91 10.45 15.75
CA GLY A 106 -9.28 9.38 16.54
C GLY A 106 -8.12 8.68 15.84
N ASP A 107 -7.86 9.01 14.57
CA ASP A 107 -6.66 8.55 13.85
C ASP A 107 -5.39 9.11 14.45
N GLN A 108 -4.35 8.29 14.47
CA GLN A 108 -3.00 8.70 14.87
C GLN A 108 -2.06 8.65 13.68
N VAL A 109 -1.24 9.67 13.52
CA VAL A 109 -0.16 9.67 12.51
C VAL A 109 1.09 9.10 13.15
N LEU A 110 1.62 8.05 12.53
CA LEU A 110 2.88 7.41 12.93
C LEU A 110 3.96 7.71 11.90
N GLU A 111 5.20 7.87 12.38
CA GLU A 111 6.40 7.88 11.55
C GLU A 111 7.11 6.54 11.69
N LEU A 112 7.12 5.76 10.62
CA LEU A 112 7.68 4.41 10.59
C LEU A 112 9.00 4.39 9.82
N LEU A 113 9.90 3.51 10.27
CA LEU A 113 11.04 3.08 9.47
C LEU A 113 10.58 2.05 8.42
N ARG A 114 11.41 1.82 7.40
CA ARG A 114 11.12 0.87 6.31
C ARG A 114 10.58 -0.48 6.79
N LYS A 115 11.21 -1.07 7.80
CA LYS A 115 10.82 -2.38 8.34
C LYS A 115 9.39 -2.36 8.91
N ASP A 116 9.09 -1.35 9.72
CA ASP A 116 7.78 -1.23 10.36
C ASP A 116 6.71 -0.79 9.35
N PHE A 117 7.09 0.04 8.38
CA PHE A 117 6.23 0.41 7.25
C PHE A 117 5.82 -0.82 6.41
N LEU A 118 6.77 -1.72 6.11
CA LEU A 118 6.49 -2.96 5.38
C LEU A 118 5.52 -3.88 6.14
N ALA A 119 5.60 -3.89 7.48
CA ALA A 119 4.70 -4.63 8.34
C ALA A 119 3.35 -3.92 8.57
N HIS A 120 3.24 -2.63 8.25
CA HIS A 120 2.06 -1.82 8.52
C HIS A 120 0.84 -2.32 7.74
N PHE A 121 -0.32 -2.30 8.40
CA PHE A 121 -1.59 -2.67 7.79
C PHE A 121 -1.96 -1.70 6.67
N ILE A 122 -2.24 -2.24 5.49
CA ILE A 122 -2.56 -1.45 4.29
C ILE A 122 -4.02 -0.98 4.24
N GLY A 123 -4.85 -1.40 5.19
CA GLY A 123 -6.29 -1.12 5.15
C GLY A 123 -7.10 -2.21 4.47
N PHE A 124 -6.56 -3.41 4.28
CA PHE A 124 -7.25 -4.54 3.64
C PHE A 124 -7.32 -5.78 4.52
N THR A 125 -8.54 -6.19 4.87
CA THR A 125 -8.81 -7.44 5.59
C THR A 125 -9.63 -8.38 4.72
N LEU A 126 -9.20 -9.64 4.61
CA LEU A 126 -9.95 -10.73 4.00
C LEU A 126 -9.97 -11.89 4.99
N ASN A 127 -11.16 -12.40 5.33
CA ASN A 127 -11.32 -13.54 6.26
C ASN A 127 -10.49 -13.37 7.55
N ASP A 128 -10.62 -12.23 8.23
CA ASP A 128 -9.86 -11.81 9.41
C ASP A 128 -8.33 -11.65 9.22
N VAL A 129 -7.78 -11.94 8.02
CA VAL A 129 -6.37 -11.71 7.70
C VAL A 129 -6.18 -10.25 7.28
N GLN A 130 -5.43 -9.50 8.08
CA GLN A 130 -5.00 -8.15 7.76
C GLN A 130 -3.72 -8.19 6.90
N TYR A 131 -3.80 -7.63 5.71
CA TYR A 131 -2.64 -7.57 4.81
C TYR A 131 -1.78 -6.34 5.09
N SER A 132 -0.47 -6.56 5.09
CA SER A 132 0.51 -5.50 5.20
C SER A 132 0.90 -4.92 3.84
N VAL A 133 1.62 -3.78 3.86
CA VAL A 133 2.31 -3.22 2.69
C VAL A 133 3.14 -4.29 1.97
N GLU A 134 3.93 -5.06 2.73
CA GLU A 134 4.79 -6.10 2.19
C GLU A 134 4.00 -7.20 1.47
N SER A 135 2.90 -7.68 2.07
CA SER A 135 2.06 -8.73 1.48
C SER A 135 1.49 -8.29 0.13
N VAL A 136 0.91 -7.09 0.07
CA VAL A 136 0.36 -6.53 -1.17
C VAL A 136 1.46 -6.33 -2.21
N LEU A 137 2.59 -5.75 -1.82
CA LEU A 137 3.69 -5.46 -2.74
C LEU A 137 4.32 -6.74 -3.31
N LYS A 138 4.49 -7.78 -2.49
CA LYS A 138 5.00 -9.08 -2.95
C LYS A 138 4.07 -9.71 -3.97
N VAL A 139 2.76 -9.73 -3.71
CA VAL A 139 1.79 -10.31 -4.67
C VAL A 139 1.72 -9.47 -5.94
N ALA A 140 1.63 -8.15 -5.82
CA ALA A 140 1.57 -7.24 -6.97
C ALA A 140 2.82 -7.34 -7.86
N ALA A 141 4.02 -7.27 -7.27
CA ALA A 141 5.26 -7.28 -8.03
C ALA A 141 5.62 -8.68 -8.59
N ASN A 142 5.44 -9.74 -7.79
CA ASN A 142 5.96 -11.06 -8.12
C ASN A 142 4.97 -11.88 -8.94
N SER A 143 3.70 -11.86 -8.54
CA SER A 143 2.67 -12.69 -9.15
C SER A 143 1.99 -11.98 -10.32
N MET A 144 1.69 -10.68 -10.21
CA MET A 144 0.96 -9.97 -11.27
C MET A 144 1.86 -9.15 -12.19
N GLY A 145 2.92 -8.55 -11.66
CA GLY A 145 3.92 -7.78 -12.41
C GLY A 145 4.87 -8.64 -13.24
N GLY A 146 4.80 -9.97 -13.10
CA GLY A 146 5.53 -10.94 -13.92
C GLY A 146 7.02 -11.11 -13.56
N VAL A 147 7.48 -10.59 -12.40
CA VAL A 147 8.90 -10.70 -12.00
C VAL A 147 9.27 -12.14 -11.63
N HIS A 148 8.34 -12.89 -11.03
CA HIS A 148 8.56 -14.28 -10.61
C HIS A 148 7.33 -15.19 -10.84
N ASN A 149 6.41 -14.82 -11.74
CA ASN A 149 5.22 -15.63 -11.99
C ASN A 149 5.58 -16.83 -12.88
N ASP A 150 5.82 -17.99 -12.26
CA ASP A 150 6.04 -19.28 -12.92
C ASP A 150 4.72 -20.01 -13.25
N GLY A 151 3.58 -19.35 -13.02
CA GLY A 151 2.23 -19.90 -13.21
C GLY A 151 1.79 -20.87 -12.12
N ARG A 152 2.56 -21.04 -11.03
CA ARG A 152 2.22 -21.95 -9.94
C ARG A 152 1.57 -21.20 -8.76
N PRO A 153 0.72 -21.87 -7.97
CA PRO A 153 0.18 -21.31 -6.74
C PRO A 153 1.29 -20.91 -5.76
N ASN A 154 1.07 -19.82 -5.02
CA ASN A 154 1.99 -19.42 -3.97
C ASN A 154 1.98 -20.46 -2.83
N TRP A 155 3.15 -20.82 -2.33
CA TRP A 155 3.28 -21.77 -1.22
C TRP A 155 2.72 -21.21 0.09
N ASN A 156 2.66 -19.88 0.23
CA ASN A 156 1.97 -19.24 1.34
C ASN A 156 0.46 -19.14 1.02
N PRO A 157 -0.43 -19.81 1.78
CA PRO A 157 -1.86 -19.81 1.51
C PRO A 157 -2.50 -18.42 1.54
N GLN A 158 -2.09 -17.55 2.47
CA GLN A 158 -2.65 -16.19 2.59
C GLN A 158 -2.24 -15.31 1.40
N ALA A 159 -1.01 -15.50 0.90
CA ALA A 159 -0.54 -14.80 -0.29
C ALA A 159 -1.18 -15.33 -1.58
N GLU A 160 -1.49 -16.63 -1.62
CA GLU A 160 -2.24 -17.24 -2.73
C GLU A 160 -3.69 -16.77 -2.76
N GLU A 161 -4.35 -16.71 -1.60
CA GLU A 161 -5.71 -16.18 -1.47
C GLU A 161 -5.75 -14.70 -1.89
N LEU A 162 -4.78 -13.90 -1.43
CA LEU A 162 -4.63 -12.52 -1.89
C LEU A 162 -4.43 -12.46 -3.41
N ARG A 163 -3.52 -13.27 -3.98
CA ARG A 163 -3.28 -13.32 -5.44
C ARG A 163 -4.57 -13.61 -6.21
N GLN A 164 -5.31 -14.65 -5.82
CA GLN A 164 -6.57 -15.02 -6.47
C GLN A 164 -7.61 -13.90 -6.38
N TYR A 165 -7.73 -13.26 -5.21
CA TYR A 165 -8.59 -12.09 -5.04
C TYR A 165 -8.17 -10.95 -5.96
N MET A 166 -6.87 -10.66 -6.07
CA MET A 166 -6.34 -9.59 -6.92
C MET A 166 -6.50 -9.90 -8.42
N GLU A 167 -6.36 -11.15 -8.85
CA GLU A 167 -6.47 -11.58 -10.26
C GLU A 167 -7.89 -11.53 -10.82
N THR A 168 -8.89 -11.76 -9.97
CA THR A 168 -10.31 -11.59 -10.37
C THR A 168 -10.70 -10.11 -10.53
N GLY A 169 -9.76 -9.18 -10.37
CA GLY A 169 -9.98 -7.74 -10.28
C GLY A 169 -10.39 -7.28 -8.88
N GLY A 170 -10.73 -8.23 -7.99
CA GLY A 170 -11.26 -7.98 -6.66
C GLY A 170 -12.50 -7.09 -6.68
N THR A 171 -12.75 -6.43 -5.56
CA THR A 171 -13.69 -5.30 -5.52
C THR A 171 -13.10 -4.13 -6.31
N GLN A 172 -13.95 -3.38 -7.02
CA GLN A 172 -13.54 -2.11 -7.61
C GLN A 172 -13.65 -0.99 -6.58
N TRP A 173 -12.60 -0.19 -6.49
CA TRP A 173 -12.48 0.95 -5.59
C TRP A 173 -12.13 2.18 -6.42
N PHE A 174 -13.04 3.17 -6.43
CA PHE A 174 -12.93 4.39 -7.25
C PHE A 174 -12.64 4.12 -8.75
N GLY A 175 -13.28 3.10 -9.32
CA GLY A 175 -13.12 2.75 -10.75
C GLY A 175 -11.81 2.03 -11.10
N ARG A 176 -11.06 1.58 -10.09
CA ARG A 176 -9.83 0.78 -10.22
C ARG A 176 -10.02 -0.54 -9.49
N SER A 177 -9.30 -1.58 -9.88
CA SER A 177 -9.12 -2.75 -9.00
C SER A 177 -8.49 -2.31 -7.66
N MET A 178 -8.98 -2.87 -6.55
CA MET A 178 -8.37 -2.71 -5.22
C MET A 178 -6.83 -2.91 -5.19
N PRO A 179 -6.27 -3.93 -5.86
CA PRO A 179 -4.84 -4.03 -6.15
C PRO A 179 -4.15 -2.72 -6.54
N SER A 180 -4.73 -2.07 -7.54
CA SER A 180 -4.19 -0.87 -8.15
C SER A 180 -4.28 0.31 -7.19
N ALA A 181 -5.37 0.42 -6.43
CA ALA A 181 -5.54 1.45 -5.42
C ALA A 181 -4.47 1.37 -4.32
N PHE A 182 -4.19 0.17 -3.79
CA PHE A 182 -3.15 0.02 -2.76
C PHE A 182 -1.75 0.24 -3.28
N VAL A 183 -1.42 -0.25 -4.48
CA VAL A 183 -0.11 0.02 -5.08
C VAL A 183 0.09 1.53 -5.29
N PHE A 184 -0.97 2.25 -5.69
CA PHE A 184 -0.94 3.70 -5.79
C PHE A 184 -0.67 4.37 -4.43
N GLU A 185 -1.38 3.98 -3.37
CA GLU A 185 -1.17 4.52 -2.02
C GLU A 185 0.26 4.27 -1.50
N ILE A 186 0.78 3.04 -1.70
CA ILE A 186 2.17 2.69 -1.34
C ILE A 186 3.16 3.56 -2.12
N ALA A 187 2.91 3.76 -3.41
CA ALA A 187 3.77 4.58 -4.26
C ALA A 187 3.81 6.04 -3.79
N CYS A 188 2.66 6.65 -3.52
CA CYS A 188 2.58 8.02 -3.01
C CYS A 188 3.32 8.17 -1.67
N CYS A 189 3.11 7.24 -0.73
CA CYS A 189 3.79 7.28 0.56
C CYS A 189 5.31 7.12 0.41
N THR A 190 5.75 6.22 -0.46
CA THR A 190 7.18 5.99 -0.74
C THR A 190 7.83 7.22 -1.34
N LEU A 191 7.19 7.87 -2.32
CA LEU A 191 7.69 9.11 -2.91
C LEU A 191 7.87 10.21 -1.86
N ARG A 192 6.89 10.41 -0.96
CA ARG A 192 7.00 11.42 0.11
C ARG A 192 8.12 11.08 1.11
N ALA A 193 8.28 9.81 1.47
CA ALA A 193 9.31 9.39 2.41
C ALA A 193 10.73 9.48 1.83
N CYS A 194 10.88 9.26 0.52
CA CYS A 194 12.16 9.22 -0.17
C CYS A 194 12.60 10.56 -0.78
N GLU A 195 11.69 11.53 -0.94
CA GLU A 195 11.99 12.86 -1.50
C GLU A 195 13.13 13.58 -0.74
N PRO A 196 13.16 13.62 0.60
CA PRO A 196 14.28 14.22 1.33
C PRO A 196 15.64 13.56 1.05
N LEU A 197 15.66 12.25 0.78
CA LEU A 197 16.90 11.54 0.44
C LEU A 197 17.37 11.89 -0.96
N ALA A 198 16.44 11.99 -1.93
CA ALA A 198 16.77 12.39 -3.30
C ALA A 198 17.34 13.82 -3.36
N ASP A 199 16.75 14.75 -2.60
CA ASP A 199 17.25 16.12 -2.47
C ASP A 199 18.67 16.15 -1.87
N GLU A 200 18.93 15.33 -0.85
CA GLU A 200 20.25 15.25 -0.23
C GLU A 200 21.31 14.64 -1.17
N LEU A 201 20.97 13.60 -1.93
CA LEU A 201 21.87 13.03 -2.95
C LEU A 201 22.26 14.07 -4.01
N ALA A 202 21.30 14.89 -4.44
CA ALA A 202 21.56 16.00 -5.36
C ALA A 202 22.47 17.06 -4.72
N ARG A 203 22.19 17.44 -3.47
CA ARG A 203 23.01 18.42 -2.71
C ARG A 203 24.46 17.95 -2.53
N LEU A 204 24.67 16.65 -2.32
CA LEU A 204 25.99 16.02 -2.18
C LEU A 204 26.70 15.82 -3.52
N GLY A 205 26.03 16.05 -4.66
CA GLY A 205 26.57 15.81 -6.00
C GLY A 205 26.72 14.32 -6.34
N LEU A 206 26.03 13.45 -5.60
CA LEU A 206 26.00 11.99 -5.84
C LEU A 206 24.96 11.60 -6.89
N TYR A 207 24.08 12.54 -7.25
CA TYR A 207 23.16 12.46 -8.36
C TYR A 207 23.32 13.72 -9.21
N THR A 208 23.47 13.55 -10.53
CA THR A 208 23.44 14.66 -11.48
C THR A 208 22.31 14.40 -12.48
N PRO A 209 21.25 15.23 -12.52
CA PRO A 209 20.17 15.04 -13.47
C PRO A 209 20.71 15.15 -14.90
N ALA A 210 20.28 14.22 -15.75
CA ALA A 210 20.54 14.29 -17.17
C ALA A 210 19.73 15.47 -17.75
N VAL A 211 20.37 16.64 -17.85
CA VAL A 211 19.86 17.87 -18.48
C VAL A 211 18.80 18.66 -17.67
N SER A 212 18.84 19.98 -17.83
CA SER A 212 18.34 21.06 -16.95
C SER A 212 16.81 21.24 -16.83
N GLU A 213 15.98 20.20 -16.90
CA GLU A 213 14.52 20.40 -16.95
C GLU A 213 13.76 20.17 -15.64
N TRP A 214 14.39 19.69 -14.56
CA TRP A 214 13.61 19.27 -13.39
C TRP A 214 14.27 19.68 -12.07
N ALA A 215 13.72 20.74 -11.47
CA ALA A 215 13.88 21.04 -10.06
C ALA A 215 12.83 20.26 -9.28
N TRP A 216 13.24 19.56 -8.23
CA TRP A 216 12.33 19.10 -7.18
C TRP A 216 11.70 20.35 -6.58
N ASP A 217 10.39 20.54 -6.76
CA ASP A 217 9.74 21.75 -6.25
C ASP A 217 9.59 21.73 -4.72
N GLY A 218 10.05 20.65 -4.06
CA GLY A 218 10.08 20.48 -2.61
C GLY A 218 8.70 20.54 -1.97
N LYS A 219 7.62 20.49 -2.78
CA LYS A 219 6.26 20.68 -2.28
C LYS A 219 5.58 19.39 -1.91
N GLY A 220 6.12 18.21 -2.27
CA GLY A 220 5.54 16.91 -1.91
C GLY A 220 4.05 16.77 -2.24
N ASN A 221 3.52 17.66 -3.09
CA ASN A 221 2.10 17.79 -3.33
C ASN A 221 1.75 16.80 -4.43
N ALA A 222 1.38 15.59 -4.01
CA ALA A 222 0.30 14.91 -4.71
C ALA A 222 -0.94 15.80 -4.55
N ILE A 223 -1.10 16.81 -5.42
CA ILE A 223 -2.37 17.52 -5.53
C ILE A 223 -3.33 16.42 -5.93
N SER A 224 -4.16 16.01 -4.97
CA SER A 224 -5.20 15.02 -5.16
C SER A 224 -5.81 15.24 -6.53
N ALA A 225 -5.70 14.27 -7.43
CA ALA A 225 -6.69 14.17 -8.48
C ALA A 225 -8.01 14.10 -7.72
N TYR A 226 -8.74 15.23 -7.68
CA TYR A 226 -9.95 15.42 -6.90
C TYR A 226 -10.93 14.30 -7.26
N PHE A 227 -10.93 13.22 -6.47
CA PHE A 227 -12.04 12.31 -6.40
C PHE A 227 -13.07 12.99 -5.49
N SER A 228 -13.99 13.71 -6.11
CA SER A 228 -15.27 14.03 -5.48
C SER A 228 -16.11 12.76 -5.44
N ALA A 229 -15.80 11.84 -4.52
CA ALA A 229 -16.64 10.69 -4.23
C ALA A 229 -16.35 10.21 -2.79
N MET A 230 -17.13 10.75 -1.85
CA MET A 230 -17.04 10.60 -0.39
C MET A 230 -15.79 11.24 0.25
N PRO A 231 -15.90 11.86 1.45
CA PRO A 231 -14.74 12.40 2.15
C PRO A 231 -13.76 11.27 2.52
N ALA A 232 -12.46 11.58 2.49
CA ALA A 232 -11.43 10.75 3.13
C ALA A 232 -11.92 10.35 4.54
N GLY A 233 -11.81 9.07 4.89
CA GLY A 233 -12.37 8.53 6.14
C GLY A 233 -13.72 7.82 6.00
N THR A 234 -13.90 7.03 4.94
CA THR A 234 -15.02 6.09 4.86
C THR A 234 -14.50 4.67 5.10
N ALA A 235 -14.61 4.19 6.33
CA ALA A 235 -14.45 2.77 6.65
C ALA A 235 -15.66 1.98 6.12
N ILE A 236 -15.42 1.00 5.25
CA ILE A 236 -16.46 0.06 4.79
C ILE A 236 -16.13 -1.31 5.36
N HIS A 237 -16.96 -1.75 6.29
CA HIS A 237 -16.93 -3.10 6.84
C HIS A 237 -18.17 -3.84 6.35
N VAL A 238 -17.97 -4.94 5.62
CA VAL A 238 -19.07 -5.83 5.26
C VAL A 238 -19.11 -6.94 6.32
N GLU A 239 -20.04 -6.78 7.27
CA GLU A 239 -20.36 -7.82 8.25
C GLU A 239 -21.28 -8.86 7.60
N CYS A 240 -20.83 -10.11 7.49
CA CYS A 240 -21.67 -11.21 7.04
C CYS A 240 -22.46 -11.79 8.22
N HIS A 241 -23.79 -11.70 8.16
CA HIS A 241 -24.66 -12.34 9.15
C HIS A 241 -25.05 -13.75 8.66
N PRO A 242 -24.87 -14.80 9.47
CA PRO A 242 -25.46 -16.09 9.16
C PRO A 242 -27.00 -15.96 9.18
N ILE A 243 -27.66 -16.50 8.15
CA ILE A 243 -29.12 -16.62 8.11
C ILE A 243 -29.48 -17.90 8.89
N PRO A 244 -30.35 -17.83 9.91
CA PRO A 244 -30.79 -19.01 10.67
C PRO A 244 -31.57 -20.01 9.82
#